data_AF-A0A0L6WUH3-F1
#
_entry.id   AF-A0A0L6WUH3-F1
#
_cell.length_a   1.000
_cell.length_b   1.000
_cell.length_c   1.000
_cell.angle_alpha   90.00
_cell.angle_beta   90.00
_cell.angle_gamma   90.00
#
_symmetry.space_group_name_H-M   'P 1'
#
loop_
_entity.id
_entity.type
_entity.pdbx_description
1 polymer ?
#
loop_
_entity_poly.entity_id
_entity_poly.type
_entity_poly.pdbx_seq_one_letter_code
_entity_poly.pdbx_strand_id
1 'polypeptide(L)'
;MASLRIVFFFLASALATLSVASPTAAERRDVIETATEDVGETSLYQRRGTREDAEAIADAIYASAQRICKTKPCSFNGVYQPSILETFPTGPVLLLSYFYDHAPLPLTIHNISTLASLICTGPSSWSSLHSRIPPSTLEDLNSRPEYCLDLTFMYALLRRGYEFDDAREVRIAKRVRGTELGWALGAGLEVVGGELRCLN
;
A
#
# COMPACT_ATOMS: atom_id res chain seq x y z
N MET A 1 9.37 10.19 -32.25
CA MET A 1 9.17 8.77 -31.89
C MET A 1 9.56 8.59 -30.43
N ALA A 2 8.60 8.69 -29.51
CA ALA A 2 8.84 8.45 -28.09
C ALA A 2 8.31 7.05 -27.75
N SER A 3 9.23 6.14 -27.45
CA SER A 3 8.92 4.76 -27.09
C SER A 3 8.35 4.74 -25.66
N LEU A 4 7.05 4.48 -25.54
CA LEU A 4 6.38 4.30 -24.26
C LEU A 4 6.78 2.94 -23.68
N ARG A 5 7.78 2.91 -22.80
CA ARG A 5 8.16 1.71 -22.06
C ARG A 5 7.26 1.57 -20.83
N ILE A 6 6.23 0.74 -20.94
CA ILE A 6 5.39 0.33 -19.82
C ILE A 6 6.24 -0.55 -18.90
N VAL A 7 6.50 -0.08 -17.68
CA VAL A 7 7.21 -0.86 -16.65
C VAL A 7 6.18 -1.75 -15.95
N PHE A 8 6.15 -3.02 -16.33
CA PHE A 8 5.43 -4.06 -15.60
C PHE A 8 6.19 -4.38 -14.30
N PHE A 9 5.71 -3.88 -13.16
CA PHE A 9 6.13 -4.41 -11.87
C PHE A 9 5.41 -5.75 -11.64
N PHE A 10 6.10 -6.85 -11.93
CA PHE A 10 5.75 -8.15 -11.40
C PHE A 10 5.96 -8.13 -9.88
N LEU A 11 4.88 -7.91 -9.14
CA LEU A 11 4.86 -7.94 -7.67
C LEU A 11 4.71 -9.39 -7.16
N ALA A 12 5.42 -10.34 -7.77
CA ALA A 12 5.30 -11.77 -7.46
C ALA A 12 6.47 -12.34 -6.64
N SER A 13 7.58 -11.63 -6.46
CA SER A 13 8.80 -12.20 -5.86
C SER A 13 9.32 -11.50 -4.60
N ALA A 14 8.63 -10.47 -4.10
CA ALA A 14 9.10 -9.71 -2.93
C ALA A 14 8.59 -10.21 -1.56
N LEU A 15 7.60 -11.12 -1.53
CA LEU A 15 6.98 -11.57 -0.26
C LEU A 15 7.72 -12.73 0.43
N ALA A 16 8.67 -13.39 -0.23
CA ALA A 16 9.31 -14.61 0.32
C ALA A 16 10.44 -14.39 1.34
N THR A 17 10.79 -13.14 1.70
CA THR A 17 11.97 -12.88 2.57
C THR A 17 11.76 -11.93 3.75
N LEU A 18 10.52 -11.50 4.02
CA LEU A 18 10.19 -10.66 5.18
C LEU A 18 9.74 -11.51 6.37
N SER A 19 10.69 -12.21 7.01
CA SER A 19 10.48 -12.73 8.36
C SER A 19 10.70 -11.58 9.36
N VAL A 20 9.68 -10.75 9.57
CA VAL A 20 9.68 -9.74 10.64
C VAL A 20 9.41 -10.45 11.96
N ALA A 21 10.47 -10.79 12.70
CA ALA A 21 10.36 -11.25 14.08
C ALA A 21 10.25 -10.02 15.01
N SER A 22 9.06 -9.77 15.54
CA SER A 22 8.81 -8.71 16.53
C SER A 22 9.39 -9.13 17.91
N PRO A 23 10.10 -8.26 18.64
CA PRO A 23 10.85 -8.61 19.85
C PRO A 23 9.99 -8.86 21.12
N THR A 24 8.66 -8.86 21.03
CA THR A 24 7.76 -9.20 22.15
C THR A 24 7.24 -10.64 22.10
N ALA A 25 7.85 -11.51 21.31
CA ALA A 25 7.56 -12.94 21.21
C ALA A 25 8.01 -13.74 22.46
N ALA A 26 7.55 -13.33 23.64
CA ALA A 26 7.39 -14.26 24.75
C ALA A 26 6.01 -14.91 24.59
N GLU A 27 6.03 -16.13 24.07
CA GLU A 27 4.94 -17.11 24.15
C GLU A 27 3.78 -16.99 23.14
N ARG A 28 4.08 -17.13 21.85
CA ARG A 28 3.47 -18.15 20.95
C ARG A 28 4.15 -18.07 19.57
N ARG A 29 4.61 -19.21 19.05
CA ARG A 29 5.18 -19.31 17.69
C ARG A 29 4.02 -19.23 16.69
N ASP A 30 3.66 -18.03 16.25
CA ASP A 30 2.60 -17.84 15.25
C ASP A 30 3.23 -17.48 13.91
N VAL A 31 3.14 -18.44 12.98
CA VAL A 31 3.70 -18.44 11.62
C VAL A 31 2.90 -17.48 10.74
N ILE A 32 3.58 -16.60 10.01
CA ILE A 32 3.00 -15.87 8.89
C ILE A 32 3.00 -16.82 7.70
N GLU A 33 1.82 -17.20 7.22
CA GLU A 33 1.66 -18.01 6.01
C GLU A 33 2.02 -17.15 4.79
N THR A 34 3.30 -17.13 4.40
CA THR A 34 3.66 -16.79 3.02
C THR A 34 3.23 -17.97 2.17
N ALA A 35 2.33 -17.74 1.21
CA ALA A 35 1.85 -18.77 0.29
C ALA A 35 3.02 -19.47 -0.42
N THR A 36 3.43 -20.60 0.14
CA THR A 36 4.08 -21.71 -0.57
C THR A 36 2.98 -22.69 -0.94
N GLU A 37 3.05 -23.28 -2.13
CA GLU A 37 1.99 -24.04 -2.83
C GLU A 37 1.38 -25.28 -2.13
N ASP A 38 1.56 -25.47 -0.82
CA ASP A 38 1.02 -26.62 -0.10
C ASP A 38 -0.13 -26.21 0.83
N VAL A 39 -1.35 -26.41 0.32
CA VAL A 39 -2.61 -26.22 1.05
C VAL A 39 -2.71 -27.25 2.19
N GLY A 40 -2.67 -26.77 3.42
CA GLY A 40 -2.91 -27.58 4.62
C GLY A 40 -3.26 -26.71 5.82
N GLU A 41 -4.56 -26.48 6.00
CA GLU A 41 -5.19 -25.88 7.20
C GLU A 41 -5.01 -24.36 7.37
N THR A 42 -5.93 -23.60 6.75
CA THR A 42 -6.05 -22.15 6.93
C THR A 42 -6.60 -21.83 8.33
N SER A 43 -5.71 -21.59 9.30
CA SER A 43 -6.13 -20.99 10.56
C SER A 43 -6.23 -19.48 10.38
N LEU A 44 -7.46 -18.94 10.41
CA LEU A 44 -7.72 -17.50 10.39
C LEU A 44 -7.21 -16.88 11.70
N TYR A 45 -5.94 -16.45 11.70
CA TYR A 45 -5.30 -15.82 12.85
C TYR A 45 -5.51 -14.30 12.77
N GLN A 46 -6.45 -13.81 13.57
CA GLN A 46 -6.81 -12.40 13.55
C GLN A 46 -5.91 -11.62 14.52
N ARG A 47 -4.68 -11.35 14.09
CA ARG A 47 -3.74 -10.51 14.86
C ARG A 47 -4.20 -9.05 14.75
N ARG A 48 -4.59 -8.47 15.88
CA ARG A 48 -4.79 -7.01 15.97
C ARG A 48 -3.43 -6.35 15.84
N GLY A 49 -3.15 -5.73 14.69
CA GLY A 49 -1.86 -5.07 14.46
C GLY A 49 -1.65 -4.00 15.52
N THR A 50 -0.58 -4.12 16.31
CA THR A 50 -0.21 -3.08 17.27
C THR A 50 0.59 -1.99 16.58
N ARG A 51 0.79 -0.85 17.25
CA ARG A 51 1.67 0.20 16.77
C ARG A 51 3.10 -0.32 16.53
N GLU A 52 3.56 -1.24 17.38
CA GLU A 52 4.88 -1.86 17.27
C GLU A 52 5.00 -2.77 16.03
N ASP A 53 3.96 -3.56 15.73
CA ASP A 53 3.93 -4.38 14.50
C ASP A 53 3.95 -3.49 13.25
N ALA A 54 3.22 -2.37 13.31
CA ALA A 54 3.14 -1.39 12.24
C ALA A 54 4.48 -0.65 12.01
N GLU A 55 5.15 -0.25 13.08
CA GLU A 55 6.50 0.31 13.06
C GLU A 55 7.52 -0.69 12.48
N ALA A 56 7.44 -1.97 12.88
CA ALA A 56 8.32 -3.02 12.36
C ALA A 56 8.17 -3.22 10.84
N ILE A 57 6.95 -3.16 10.30
CA ILE A 57 6.73 -3.21 8.85
C ILE A 57 7.35 -1.99 8.16
N ALA A 58 7.13 -0.80 8.71
CA ALA A 58 7.67 0.42 8.14
C ALA A 58 9.20 0.40 8.12
N ASP A 59 9.81 -0.16 9.15
CA ASP A 59 11.27 -0.34 9.25
C ASP A 59 11.78 -1.42 8.31
N ALA A 60 11.04 -2.51 8.12
CA ALA A 60 11.39 -3.54 7.17
C ALA A 60 11.36 -3.01 5.73
N ILE A 61 10.35 -2.19 5.38
CA ILE A 61 10.29 -1.48 4.09
C ILE A 61 11.48 -0.54 3.97
N TYR A 62 11.80 0.24 5.00
CA TYR A 62 12.95 1.13 4.97
C TYR A 62 14.28 0.38 4.80
N ALA A 63 14.50 -0.68 5.58
CA ALA A 63 15.68 -1.53 5.49
C ALA A 63 15.81 -2.17 4.10
N SER A 64 14.69 -2.56 3.50
CA SER A 64 14.67 -3.09 2.15
C SER A 64 15.11 -2.04 1.11
N ALA A 65 14.76 -0.76 1.29
CA ALA A 65 15.25 0.34 0.46
C ALA A 65 16.75 0.60 0.57
N GLN A 66 17.38 0.22 1.69
CA GLN A 66 18.82 0.38 1.93
C GLN A 66 19.69 -0.75 1.35
N ARG A 67 19.10 -1.69 0.58
CA ARG A 67 19.88 -2.77 -0.07
C ARG A 67 20.76 -2.23 -1.20
N ILE A 68 21.76 -3.02 -1.60
CA ILE A 68 22.72 -2.64 -2.65
C ILE A 68 21.99 -2.31 -3.95
N CYS A 69 22.00 -1.02 -4.30
CA CYS A 69 21.42 -0.50 -5.52
C CYS A 69 22.47 -0.49 -6.65
N LYS A 70 22.39 -1.46 -7.57
CA LYS A 70 23.34 -1.57 -8.70
C LYS A 70 23.22 -0.41 -9.70
N THR A 71 22.03 0.15 -9.84
CA THR A 71 21.72 1.27 -10.74
C THR A 71 20.78 2.21 -10.03
N LYS A 72 21.21 3.46 -9.80
CA LYS A 72 20.41 4.49 -9.11
C LYS A 72 19.53 5.26 -10.10
N PRO A 73 18.39 5.83 -9.65
CA PRO A 73 17.79 5.67 -8.31
C PRO A 73 17.06 4.33 -8.14
N CYS A 74 16.88 3.89 -6.88
CA CYS A 74 16.19 2.65 -6.53
C CYS A 74 14.98 2.93 -5.66
N SER A 75 13.99 2.04 -5.75
CA SER A 75 12.91 1.93 -4.77
C SER A 75 13.35 1.02 -3.62
N PHE A 76 12.54 0.04 -3.24
CA PHE A 76 12.91 -0.97 -2.26
C PHE A 76 13.60 -2.19 -2.88
N ASN A 77 14.34 -2.93 -2.06
CA ASN A 77 15.10 -4.13 -2.40
C ASN A 77 16.16 -3.94 -3.52
N GLY A 78 16.66 -2.72 -3.72
CA GLY A 78 17.66 -2.43 -4.75
C GLY A 78 17.11 -2.50 -6.19
N VAL A 79 15.79 -2.44 -6.36
CA VAL A 79 15.13 -2.38 -7.66
C VAL A 79 15.23 -0.97 -8.22
N TYR A 80 15.89 -0.82 -9.38
CA TYR A 80 15.96 0.45 -10.09
C TYR A 80 14.56 0.99 -10.38
N GLN A 81 14.33 2.23 -9.99
CA GLN A 81 13.09 2.95 -10.23
C GLN A 81 13.43 4.43 -10.40
N PRO A 82 13.20 5.04 -11.58
CA PRO A 82 13.28 6.48 -11.76
C PRO A 82 12.41 7.21 -10.72
N SER A 83 12.81 8.40 -10.30
CA SER A 83 11.98 9.21 -9.41
C SER A 83 10.61 9.43 -10.07
N ILE A 84 9.55 8.94 -9.40
CA ILE A 84 8.17 9.10 -9.88
C ILE A 84 7.81 10.59 -9.88
N LEU A 85 8.34 11.35 -8.92
CA LEU A 85 8.14 12.80 -8.82
C LEU A 85 8.77 13.56 -9.99
N GLU A 86 9.89 13.09 -10.53
CA GLU A 86 10.53 13.67 -11.71
C GLU A 86 9.89 13.18 -13.01
N THR A 87 9.54 11.90 -13.07
CA THR A 87 8.98 11.26 -14.28
C THR A 87 7.53 11.70 -14.52
N PHE A 88 6.77 11.91 -13.45
CA PHE A 88 5.37 12.34 -13.46
C PHE A 88 5.21 13.57 -12.57
N PRO A 89 5.74 14.73 -12.97
CA PRO A 89 5.78 15.92 -12.13
C PRO A 89 4.40 16.53 -11.88
N THR A 90 3.44 16.26 -12.77
CA THR A 90 2.08 16.79 -12.71
C THR A 90 1.06 15.65 -12.76
N GLY A 91 -0.16 15.98 -12.37
CA GLY A 91 -1.30 15.05 -12.39
C GLY A 91 -1.41 14.17 -11.14
N PRO A 92 -2.63 13.76 -10.80
CA PRO A 92 -2.85 12.92 -9.63
C PRO A 92 -2.35 11.50 -9.87
N VAL A 93 -1.85 10.85 -8.83
CA VAL A 93 -1.51 9.42 -8.85
C VAL A 93 -2.73 8.63 -8.43
N LEU A 94 -3.09 7.60 -9.21
CA LEU A 94 -4.24 6.77 -8.93
C LEU A 94 -3.82 5.50 -8.20
N LEU A 95 -4.36 5.30 -7.00
CA LEU A 95 -4.15 4.12 -6.16
C LEU A 95 -5.35 3.19 -6.30
N LEU A 96 -5.07 1.92 -6.60
CA LEU A 96 -6.05 0.89 -6.98
C LEU A 96 -6.01 -0.30 -6.03
N SER A 97 -6.94 -1.23 -6.22
CA SER A 97 -6.97 -2.56 -5.60
C SER A 97 -6.84 -2.48 -4.07
N TYR A 98 -5.73 -2.96 -3.50
CA TYR A 98 -5.49 -2.97 -2.06
C TYR A 98 -5.74 -1.60 -1.39
N PHE A 99 -5.30 -0.50 -2.01
CA PHE A 99 -5.57 0.84 -1.47
C PHE A 99 -7.05 1.18 -1.45
N TYR A 100 -7.82 0.72 -2.44
CA TYR A 100 -9.25 0.95 -2.50
C TYR A 100 -10.03 0.09 -1.52
N ASP A 101 -9.66 -1.18 -1.38
CA ASP A 101 -10.39 -2.15 -0.55
C ASP A 101 -10.10 -1.99 0.96
N HIS A 102 -8.95 -1.40 1.31
CA HIS A 102 -8.50 -1.27 2.71
C HIS A 102 -8.43 0.17 3.22
N ALA A 103 -8.62 1.19 2.36
CA ALA A 103 -8.73 2.57 2.85
C ALA A 103 -10.14 2.82 3.40
N PRO A 104 -10.28 3.23 4.68
CA PRO A 104 -11.60 3.46 5.28
C PRO A 104 -12.32 4.67 4.67
N LEU A 105 -11.59 5.57 3.99
CA LEU A 105 -12.06 6.83 3.44
C LEU A 105 -11.19 7.26 2.25
N PRO A 106 -11.66 8.18 1.39
CA PRO A 106 -10.78 8.91 0.49
C PRO A 106 -9.77 9.74 1.32
N LEU A 107 -8.48 9.47 1.14
CA LEU A 107 -7.40 10.06 1.93
C LEU A 107 -6.26 10.61 1.03
N THR A 108 -5.63 11.68 1.49
CA THR A 108 -4.31 12.11 1.00
C THR A 108 -3.21 11.37 1.76
N ILE A 109 -1.97 11.36 1.24
CA ILE A 109 -0.84 10.66 1.89
C ILE A 109 -0.64 11.15 3.34
N HIS A 110 -0.66 12.47 3.55
CA HIS A 110 -0.60 13.06 4.90
C HIS A 110 -1.72 12.56 5.84
N ASN A 111 -2.94 12.42 5.32
CA ASN A 111 -4.07 11.96 6.11
C ASN A 111 -3.94 10.48 6.48
N ILE A 112 -3.33 9.64 5.63
CA ILE A 112 -3.08 8.22 5.93
C ILE A 112 -2.18 8.10 7.17
N SER A 113 -1.09 8.87 7.26
CA SER A 113 -0.18 8.86 8.42
C SER A 113 -0.87 9.23 9.74
N THR A 114 -1.62 10.34 9.69
CA THR A 114 -2.36 10.85 10.85
C THR A 114 -3.42 9.85 11.31
N LEU A 115 -4.14 9.26 10.35
CA LEU A 115 -5.18 8.28 10.63
C LEU A 115 -4.60 6.96 11.16
N ALA A 116 -3.48 6.49 10.60
CA ALA A 116 -2.76 5.31 11.09
C ALA A 116 -2.39 5.47 12.56
N SER A 117 -1.75 6.60 12.89
CA SER A 117 -1.32 6.90 14.27
C SER A 117 -2.48 6.87 15.27
N LEU A 118 -3.64 7.41 14.89
CA LEU A 118 -4.83 7.46 15.74
C LEU A 118 -5.62 6.13 15.80
N ILE A 119 -5.61 5.33 14.74
CA ILE A 119 -6.23 4.00 14.78
C ILE A 119 -5.38 3.04 15.61
N CYS A 120 -4.06 3.11 15.47
CA CYS A 120 -3.11 2.26 16.19
C CYS A 120 -3.10 2.49 17.72
N THR A 121 -3.58 3.64 18.23
CA THR A 121 -3.78 3.85 19.68
C THR A 121 -4.97 3.06 20.25
N GLY A 122 -5.82 2.53 19.38
CA GLY A 122 -6.90 1.61 19.74
C GLY A 122 -8.24 2.28 20.13
N PRO A 123 -9.29 1.47 20.37
CA PRO A 123 -10.68 1.93 20.46
C PRO A 123 -10.95 2.99 21.52
N SER A 124 -10.19 2.99 22.62
CA SER A 124 -10.31 4.00 23.69
C SER A 124 -10.07 5.44 23.21
N SER A 125 -9.31 5.61 22.12
CA SER A 125 -8.97 6.89 21.53
C SER A 125 -9.86 7.31 20.35
N TRP A 126 -10.68 6.38 19.82
CA TRP A 126 -11.52 6.60 18.64
C TRP A 126 -12.71 7.53 18.90
N SER A 127 -13.02 7.85 20.16
CA SER A 127 -13.97 8.92 20.49
C SER A 127 -13.61 10.24 19.79
N SER A 128 -12.31 10.53 19.64
CA SER A 128 -11.80 11.71 18.92
C SER A 128 -11.94 11.63 17.39
N LEU A 129 -12.20 10.44 16.82
CA LEU A 129 -12.42 10.22 15.39
C LEU A 129 -13.84 10.59 14.94
N HIS A 130 -14.81 10.67 15.85
CA HIS A 130 -16.23 10.89 15.52
C HIS A 130 -16.47 12.18 14.72
N SER A 131 -15.60 13.19 14.86
CA SER A 131 -15.67 14.44 14.10
C SER A 131 -15.00 14.36 12.72
N ARG A 132 -14.21 13.30 12.46
CA ARG A 132 -13.36 13.15 11.27
C ARG A 132 -13.85 12.05 10.34
N ILE A 133 -14.53 11.03 10.86
CA ILE A 133 -14.97 9.87 10.08
C ILE A 133 -16.45 9.58 10.33
N PRO A 134 -17.18 9.09 9.31
CA PRO A 134 -18.58 8.68 9.46
C PRO A 134 -18.77 7.58 10.51
N PRO A 135 -19.93 7.51 11.20
CA PRO A 135 -20.23 6.44 12.14
C PRO A 135 -20.14 5.03 11.55
N SER A 136 -20.54 4.85 10.28
CA SER A 136 -20.41 3.57 9.58
C SER A 136 -18.96 3.10 9.47
N THR A 137 -18.04 4.04 9.26
CA THR A 137 -16.60 3.74 9.20
C THR A 137 -16.07 3.30 10.56
N LEU A 138 -16.58 3.83 11.68
CA LEU A 138 -16.19 3.38 13.02
C LEU A 138 -16.65 1.94 13.31
N GLU A 139 -17.80 1.54 12.78
CA GLU A 139 -18.28 0.16 12.87
C GLU A 139 -17.39 -0.77 12.05
N ASP A 140 -17.04 -0.37 10.83
CA ASP A 140 -16.10 -1.10 9.97
C ASP A 140 -14.73 -1.24 10.66
N LEU A 141 -14.20 -0.17 11.26
CA LEU A 141 -12.95 -0.19 12.02
C LEU A 141 -12.97 -1.19 13.19
N ASN A 142 -14.11 -1.34 13.87
CA ASN A 142 -14.25 -2.33 14.94
C ASN A 142 -14.31 -3.77 14.40
N SER A 143 -14.89 -3.96 13.20
CA SER A 143 -15.04 -5.27 12.58
C SER A 143 -13.72 -5.83 12.01
N ARG A 144 -12.77 -4.96 11.67
CA ARG A 144 -11.50 -5.30 11.00
C ARG A 144 -10.28 -4.83 11.80
N PRO A 145 -9.64 -5.71 12.58
CA PRO A 145 -8.52 -5.35 13.45
C PRO A 145 -7.20 -5.08 12.71
N GLU A 146 -7.14 -5.27 11.39
CA GLU A 146 -5.97 -5.04 10.54
C GLU A 146 -5.79 -3.58 10.07
N TYR A 147 -6.75 -2.67 10.31
CA TYR A 147 -6.66 -1.28 9.81
C TYR A 147 -5.40 -0.52 10.23
N CYS A 148 -4.92 -0.71 11.46
CA CYS A 148 -3.66 -0.11 11.92
C CYS A 148 -2.47 -0.57 11.05
N LEU A 149 -2.45 -1.87 10.74
CA LEU A 149 -1.43 -2.49 9.92
C LEU A 149 -1.50 -1.98 8.48
N ASP A 150 -2.70 -2.03 7.89
CA ASP A 150 -2.95 -1.64 6.50
C ASP A 150 -2.57 -0.18 6.26
N LEU A 151 -3.02 0.74 7.12
CA LEU A 151 -2.74 2.17 6.95
C LEU A 151 -1.26 2.50 7.12
N THR A 152 -0.58 1.83 8.06
CA THR A 152 0.85 2.03 8.26
C THR A 152 1.66 1.46 7.09
N PHE A 153 1.27 0.28 6.60
CA PHE A 153 1.86 -0.32 5.41
C PHE A 153 1.67 0.58 4.18
N MET A 154 0.45 1.07 3.94
CA MET A 154 0.17 2.01 2.84
C MET A 154 1.04 3.27 2.93
N TYR A 155 1.11 3.89 4.11
CA TYR A 155 1.93 5.08 4.32
C TYR A 155 3.42 4.80 4.09
N ALA A 156 3.95 3.73 4.67
CA ALA A 156 5.35 3.35 4.52
C ALA A 156 5.69 3.01 3.06
N LEU A 157 4.84 2.28 2.35
CA LEU A 157 5.04 1.95 0.94
C LEU A 157 5.06 3.22 0.07
N LEU A 158 4.13 4.16 0.28
CA LEU A 158 4.05 5.39 -0.51
C LEU A 158 5.19 6.36 -0.20
N ARG A 159 5.52 6.60 1.07
CA ARG A 159 6.55 7.57 1.47
C ARG A 159 7.96 7.03 1.41
N ARG A 160 8.19 5.80 1.88
CA ARG A 160 9.54 5.22 1.99
C ARG A 160 9.87 4.31 0.80
N GLY A 161 8.89 3.63 0.22
CA GLY A 161 9.09 2.75 -0.93
C GLY A 161 9.08 3.49 -2.27
N TYR A 162 8.05 4.31 -2.50
CA TYR A 162 7.86 5.07 -3.74
C TYR A 162 8.30 6.54 -3.66
N GLU A 163 8.76 6.98 -2.49
CA GLU A 163 9.32 8.33 -2.27
C GLU A 163 8.37 9.48 -2.65
N PHE A 164 7.05 9.26 -2.58
CA PHE A 164 6.09 10.35 -2.79
C PHE A 164 6.24 11.41 -1.72
N ASP A 165 6.08 12.69 -2.04
CA ASP A 165 5.99 13.74 -1.03
C ASP A 165 4.66 13.69 -0.26
N ASP A 166 4.62 14.18 0.99
CA ASP A 166 3.39 14.20 1.80
C ASP A 166 2.27 15.06 1.17
N ALA A 167 2.65 16.10 0.40
CA ALA A 167 1.72 16.97 -0.31
C ALA A 167 1.28 16.40 -1.67
N ARG A 168 1.86 15.28 -2.14
CA ARG A 168 1.48 14.71 -3.45
C ARG A 168 0.02 14.27 -3.43
N GLU A 169 -0.74 14.77 -4.39
CA GLU A 169 -2.13 14.34 -4.57
C GLU A 169 -2.19 12.90 -5.07
N VAL A 170 -2.83 12.06 -4.26
CA VAL A 170 -3.20 10.69 -4.60
C VAL A 170 -4.73 10.57 -4.63
N ARG A 171 -5.24 9.78 -5.56
CA ARG A 171 -6.66 9.49 -5.71
C ARG A 171 -6.84 7.99 -5.54
N ILE A 172 -7.71 7.59 -4.63
CA ILE A 172 -8.08 6.19 -4.44
C ILE A 172 -9.41 5.98 -5.18
N ALA A 173 -9.44 5.09 -6.17
CA ALA A 173 -10.67 4.83 -6.92
C ALA A 173 -10.68 3.43 -7.55
N LYS A 174 -11.86 2.80 -7.58
CA LYS A 174 -12.10 1.55 -8.33
C LYS A 174 -12.45 1.79 -9.80
N ARG A 175 -13.08 2.93 -10.08
CA ARG A 175 -13.59 3.29 -11.41
C ARG A 175 -13.23 4.72 -11.77
N VAL A 176 -12.92 4.96 -13.05
CA VAL A 176 -12.86 6.30 -13.64
C VAL A 176 -13.96 6.39 -14.67
N ARG A 177 -14.86 7.38 -14.50
CA ARG A 177 -16.00 7.62 -15.41
C ARG A 177 -16.85 6.38 -15.69
N GLY A 178 -17.07 5.55 -14.66
CA GLY A 178 -17.87 4.32 -14.76
C GLY A 178 -17.11 3.09 -15.25
N THR A 179 -15.88 3.24 -15.74
CA THR A 179 -15.06 2.14 -16.23
C THR A 179 -14.16 1.59 -15.13
N GLU A 180 -14.13 0.27 -14.97
CA GLU A 180 -13.21 -0.40 -14.05
C GLU A 180 -11.77 -0.25 -14.49
N LEU A 181 -10.92 0.04 -13.50
CA LEU A 181 -9.51 0.26 -13.71
C LEU A 181 -8.79 -1.06 -13.51
N GLY A 182 -8.15 -1.53 -14.57
CA GLY A 182 -7.40 -2.77 -14.53
C GLY A 182 -6.54 -2.93 -15.76
N TRP A 183 -5.56 -3.83 -15.64
CA TRP A 183 -4.66 -4.20 -16.73
C TRP A 183 -5.42 -4.73 -17.95
N ALA A 184 -6.58 -5.38 -17.74
CA ALA A 184 -7.41 -5.92 -18.81
C ALA A 184 -7.91 -4.83 -19.79
N LEU A 185 -8.21 -3.62 -19.29
CA LEU A 185 -8.61 -2.50 -20.15
C LEU A 185 -7.45 -2.06 -21.06
N GLY A 186 -6.24 -1.93 -20.50
CA GLY A 186 -5.05 -1.60 -21.26
C GLY A 186 -4.71 -2.66 -22.31
N ALA A 187 -4.78 -3.94 -21.94
CA ALA A 187 -4.57 -5.06 -22.86
C ALA A 187 -5.61 -5.07 -23.99
N GLY A 188 -6.88 -4.80 -23.68
CA GLY A 188 -7.94 -4.70 -24.68
C GLY A 188 -7.69 -3.56 -25.68
N LEU A 189 -7.24 -2.39 -25.21
CA LEU A 189 -6.88 -1.25 -26.06
C LEU A 189 -5.73 -1.59 -27.01
N GLU A 190 -4.71 -2.27 -26.52
CA GLU A 190 -3.58 -2.73 -27.36
C GLU A 190 -4.06 -3.71 -28.44
N VAL A 191 -4.90 -4.68 -28.08
CA VAL A 191 -5.42 -5.70 -29.00
C VAL A 191 -6.23 -5.08 -30.14
N VAL A 192 -7.01 -4.04 -29.86
CA VAL A 192 -7.83 -3.36 -30.89
C VAL A 192 -7.05 -2.28 -31.65
N GLY A 193 -5.76 -2.08 -31.36
CA GLY A 193 -4.94 -1.03 -31.97
C GLY A 193 -5.39 0.39 -31.59
N GLY A 194 -5.94 0.55 -30.39
CA GLY A 194 -6.44 1.83 -29.90
C GLY A 194 -5.30 2.80 -29.61
N GLU A 195 -5.35 3.98 -30.23
CA GLU A 195 -4.37 5.05 -29.96
C GLU A 195 -4.85 5.93 -28.80
N LEU A 196 -4.10 5.96 -27.69
CA LEU A 196 -4.38 6.84 -26.55
C LEU A 196 -3.78 8.23 -26.80
N ARG A 197 -4.62 9.26 -26.79
CA ARG A 197 -4.21 10.66 -26.88
C ARG A 197 -4.62 11.41 -25.62
N CYS A 198 -3.67 12.09 -24.98
CA CYS A 198 -3.99 13.03 -23.91
C CYS A 198 -4.72 14.22 -24.52
N LEU A 199 -5.93 14.49 -24.03
CA LEU A 199 -6.64 15.73 -24.34
C LEU A 199 -6.09 16.79 -23.39
N ASN A 200 -5.42 17.81 -23.96
CA ASN A 200 -5.00 19.01 -23.21
C ASN A 200 -6.22 19.79 -22.72
#